data_AF-A0A2W6CBP9-F1
#
_entry.id   AF-A0A2W6CBP9-F1
#
_cell.length_a   1.000
_cell.length_b   1.000
_cell.length_c   1.000
_cell.angle_alpha   90.00
_cell.angle_beta   90.00
_cell.angle_gamma   90.00
#
_symmetry.space_group_name_H-M   'P 1'
#
loop_
_entity.id
_entity.type
_entity.pdbx_description
1 polymer ?
#
loop_
_entity_poly.entity_id
_entity_poly.type
_entity_poly.pdbx_seq_one_letter_code
_entity_poly.pdbx_strand_id
1 'polypeptide(L)'
;MARGGPTLSRVSDQVPDLAGGEGARVGRRVPEATVARLPVYLRALMEVADPHAITISSERLAEMVGVNAAKVRKDLSHLGSYGTRGVGYEVDYLVTQISRVLGLTQDW
;
A
#
# COMPACT_ATOMS: atom_id res chain seq x y z
N MET A 1 -31.42 -54.52 8.50
CA MET A 1 -32.00 -53.18 8.78
C MET A 1 -31.03 -52.49 9.74
N ALA A 2 -30.46 -51.31 9.54
CA ALA A 2 -30.56 -50.23 8.56
C ALA A 2 -29.14 -49.60 8.43
N ARG A 3 -28.62 -49.39 7.22
CA ARG A 3 -28.51 -48.11 6.49
C ARG A 3 -27.66 -47.03 7.18
N GLY A 4 -26.67 -46.51 6.46
CA GLY A 4 -26.11 -45.17 6.70
C GLY A 4 -24.64 -45.03 6.30
N GLY A 5 -24.38 -44.76 5.02
CA GLY A 5 -23.06 -44.41 4.49
C GLY A 5 -22.56 -43.02 4.90
N PRO A 6 -21.40 -42.58 4.36
CA PRO A 6 -20.59 -41.50 4.90
C PRO A 6 -21.12 -40.11 4.50
N THR A 7 -21.03 -39.15 5.42
CA THR A 7 -21.34 -37.74 5.13
C THR A 7 -20.06 -36.93 5.00
N LEU A 8 -19.77 -36.51 3.78
CA LEU A 8 -18.88 -35.38 3.47
C LEU A 8 -19.62 -34.08 3.85
N SER A 9 -19.01 -33.22 4.66
CA SER A 9 -19.17 -31.76 4.51
C SER A 9 -18.22 -30.98 5.41
N ARG A 10 -17.19 -30.44 4.75
CA ARG A 10 -16.82 -29.02 4.76
C ARG A 10 -16.91 -28.31 6.11
N VAL A 11 -15.77 -28.23 6.79
CA VAL A 11 -15.55 -27.25 7.86
C VAL A 11 -14.43 -26.31 7.44
N SER A 12 -14.87 -25.07 7.15
CA SER A 12 -14.18 -23.79 7.23
C SER A 12 -12.82 -23.61 6.55
N ASP A 13 -12.89 -23.09 5.33
CA ASP A 13 -12.01 -22.01 4.87
C ASP A 13 -11.98 -20.91 5.93
N GLN A 14 -10.95 -20.91 6.77
CA GLN A 14 -10.60 -19.78 7.61
C GLN A 14 -9.78 -18.81 6.76
N VAL A 15 -10.49 -18.03 5.95
CA VAL A 15 -9.96 -16.77 5.42
C VAL A 15 -10.09 -15.72 6.52
N PRO A 16 -8.99 -15.15 7.04
CA PRO A 16 -9.12 -14.00 7.92
C PRO A 16 -9.57 -12.80 7.08
N ASP A 17 -10.76 -12.33 7.45
CA ASP A 17 -11.35 -11.05 7.12
C ASP A 17 -10.36 -9.91 7.42
N LEU A 18 -9.87 -9.24 6.38
CA LEU A 18 -9.10 -7.99 6.49
C LEU A 18 -9.98 -6.81 6.07
N ALA A 19 -11.15 -6.69 6.71
CA ALA A 19 -11.93 -5.47 6.72
C ALA A 19 -12.07 -4.94 8.15
N GLY A 20 -11.44 -3.79 8.42
CA GLY A 20 -11.63 -3.01 9.64
C GLY A 20 -10.29 -2.63 10.27
N GLY A 21 -9.91 -1.37 10.42
CA GLY A 21 -10.60 -0.12 10.20
C GLY A 21 -9.82 0.95 10.98
N GLU A 22 -9.59 2.11 10.38
CA GLU A 22 -9.65 3.38 11.09
C GLU A 22 -9.79 4.48 10.05
N GLY A 23 -11.01 5.00 9.94
CA GLY A 23 -11.28 6.21 9.19
C GLY A 23 -10.45 7.38 9.73
N ALA A 24 -10.15 8.31 8.82
CA ALA A 24 -9.97 9.72 9.12
C ALA A 24 -9.02 10.07 10.28
N ARG A 25 -7.72 10.11 9.97
CA ARG A 25 -6.91 11.25 10.42
C ARG A 25 -6.86 12.31 9.32
N VAL A 26 -8.04 12.84 8.99
CA VAL A 26 -8.15 14.11 8.26
C VAL A 26 -7.60 15.18 9.20
N GLY A 27 -6.33 15.53 9.01
CA GLY A 27 -5.66 16.50 9.89
C GLY A 27 -4.18 16.75 9.61
N ARG A 28 -3.50 15.91 8.83
CA ARG A 28 -2.19 16.29 8.26
C ARG A 28 -2.40 16.54 6.78
N ARG A 29 -2.74 17.79 6.42
CA ARG A 29 -2.63 18.24 5.03
C ARG A 29 -1.23 17.85 4.56
N VAL A 30 -1.15 16.92 3.62
CA VAL A 30 0.13 16.55 3.02
C VAL A 30 0.74 17.86 2.51
N PRO A 31 1.97 18.22 2.92
CA PRO A 31 2.57 19.48 2.51
C PRO A 31 2.54 19.60 0.99
N GLU A 32 2.26 20.78 0.45
CA GLU A 32 2.21 21.00 -1.01
C GLU A 32 3.53 20.59 -1.68
N ALA A 33 4.65 20.83 -1.00
CA ALA A 33 5.97 20.36 -1.43
C ALA A 33 6.06 18.82 -1.55
N THR A 34 5.36 18.07 -0.69
CA THR A 34 5.26 16.62 -0.77
C THR A 34 4.33 16.22 -1.91
N VAL A 35 3.17 16.87 -2.05
CA VAL A 35 2.23 16.66 -3.18
C VAL A 35 2.92 16.81 -4.53
N ALA A 36 3.75 17.85 -4.70
CA ALA A 36 4.53 18.08 -5.91
C ALA A 36 5.54 16.95 -6.23
N ARG A 37 5.98 16.17 -5.23
CA ARG A 37 6.90 15.02 -5.41
C ARG A 37 6.18 13.69 -5.64
N LEU A 38 4.89 13.60 -5.32
CA LEU A 38 4.11 12.38 -5.45
C LEU A 38 4.07 11.81 -6.87
N PRO A 39 3.96 12.60 -7.96
CA PRO A 39 3.98 12.06 -9.31
C PRO A 39 5.30 11.37 -9.66
N VAL A 40 6.41 11.81 -9.07
CA VAL A 40 7.73 11.20 -9.28
C VAL A 40 7.82 9.85 -8.57
N TYR A 41 7.33 9.78 -7.33
CA TYR A 41 7.22 8.51 -6.61
C TYR A 41 6.28 7.54 -7.34
N LEU A 42 5.14 8.01 -7.85
CA LEU A 42 4.19 7.17 -8.59
C LEU A 42 4.84 6.53 -9.81
N ARG A 43 5.60 7.29 -10.61
CA ARG A 43 6.32 6.76 -11.78
C ARG A 43 7.33 5.68 -11.39
N ALA A 44 8.16 5.96 -10.38
CA ALA A 44 9.11 4.97 -9.89
C ALA A 44 8.42 3.70 -9.36
N LEU A 45 7.29 3.85 -8.67
CA LEU A 45 6.50 2.71 -8.18
C LEU A 45 5.87 1.90 -9.33
N MET A 46 5.43 2.55 -10.41
CA MET A 46 4.95 1.84 -11.60
C MET A 46 6.06 1.04 -12.30
N GLU A 47 7.30 1.56 -12.31
CA GLU A 47 8.46 0.84 -12.86
C GLU A 47 8.83 -0.43 -12.08
N VAL A 48 8.62 -0.45 -10.76
CA VAL A 48 8.80 -1.66 -9.93
C VAL A 48 7.54 -2.53 -9.81
N ALA A 49 6.34 -2.01 -10.08
CA ALA A 49 5.13 -2.81 -10.10
C ALA A 49 5.12 -3.84 -11.24
N ASP A 50 5.63 -3.47 -12.41
CA ASP A 50 5.74 -4.34 -13.60
C ASP A 50 6.56 -5.63 -13.35
N PRO A 51 7.73 -5.59 -12.68
CA PRO A 51 8.49 -6.79 -12.31
C PRO A 51 7.93 -7.62 -11.13
N HIS A 52 6.64 -7.51 -10.77
CA HIS A 52 6.01 -8.24 -9.65
C HIS A 52 6.63 -7.95 -8.26
N ALA A 53 7.23 -6.76 -8.06
CA ALA A 53 7.76 -6.39 -6.75
C ALA A 53 6.61 -6.08 -5.78
N ILE A 54 6.41 -6.95 -4.79
CA ILE A 54 5.36 -6.78 -3.77
C ILE A 54 5.71 -5.63 -2.82
N THR A 55 7.00 -5.44 -2.53
CA THR A 55 7.48 -4.44 -1.57
C THR A 55 8.71 -3.68 -2.08
N ILE A 56 8.87 -2.43 -1.65
CA ILE A 56 10.02 -1.58 -1.95
C ILE A 56 10.54 -0.91 -0.67
N SER A 57 11.87 -0.84 -0.53
CA SER A 57 12.50 -0.12 0.57
C SER A 57 12.53 1.39 0.29
N SER A 58 12.53 2.22 1.34
CA SER A 58 12.70 3.67 1.19
C SER A 58 14.01 4.05 0.50
N GLU A 59 15.05 3.22 0.65
CA GLU A 59 16.37 3.46 0.05
C GLU A 59 16.32 3.20 -1.44
N ARG A 60 15.70 2.09 -1.86
CA ARG A 60 15.53 1.78 -3.27
C ARG A 60 14.65 2.81 -3.97
N LEU A 61 13.55 3.22 -3.35
CA LEU A 61 12.70 4.28 -3.91
C LEU A 61 13.45 5.61 -4.03
N ALA A 62 14.28 5.95 -3.03
CA ALA A 62 15.14 7.13 -3.06
C ALA A 62 16.16 7.10 -4.20
N GLU A 63 16.80 5.97 -4.45
CA GLU A 63 17.72 5.78 -5.59
C GLU A 63 17.01 6.00 -6.92
N MET A 64 15.83 5.41 -7.10
CA MET A 64 15.07 5.51 -8.35
C MET A 64 14.62 6.94 -8.66
N VAL A 65 14.19 7.70 -7.64
CA VAL A 65 13.74 9.09 -7.82
C VAL A 65 14.86 10.13 -7.63
N GLY A 66 16.06 9.72 -7.28
CA GLY A 66 17.20 10.61 -7.04
C GLY A 66 17.04 11.54 -5.83
N VAL A 67 16.36 11.10 -4.77
CA VAL A 67 16.18 11.89 -3.53
C VAL A 67 16.76 11.17 -2.31
N ASN A 68 16.89 11.86 -1.19
CA ASN A 68 17.38 11.25 0.05
C ASN A 68 16.33 10.32 0.68
N ALA A 69 16.72 9.10 1.09
CA ALA A 69 15.86 8.13 1.77
C ALA A 69 15.14 8.69 3.02
N ALA A 70 15.78 9.59 3.78
CA ALA A 70 15.15 10.27 4.91
C ALA A 70 13.98 11.16 4.46
N LYS A 71 14.10 11.79 3.28
CA LYS A 71 13.04 12.62 2.68
C LYS A 71 11.88 11.76 2.21
N VAL A 72 12.17 10.61 1.59
CA VAL A 72 11.15 9.60 1.22
C VAL A 72 10.39 9.14 2.46
N ARG A 73 11.09 8.69 3.51
CA ARG A 73 10.47 8.24 4.76
C ARG A 73 9.55 9.32 5.36
N LYS A 74 9.98 10.58 5.34
CA LYS A 74 9.18 11.72 5.82
C LYS A 74 7.94 11.95 4.96
N ASP A 75 8.09 11.98 3.63
CA ASP A 75 6.99 12.15 2.68
C ASP A 75 5.96 11.01 2.80
N LEU A 76 6.42 9.75 2.87
CA LEU A 76 5.54 8.58 3.05
C LEU A 76 4.86 8.58 4.41
N SER A 77 5.52 9.07 5.47
CA SER A 77 4.91 9.21 6.80
C SER A 77 3.71 10.19 6.82
N HIS A 78 3.62 11.09 5.84
CA HIS A 78 2.46 11.96 5.64
C HIS A 78 1.30 11.27 4.92
N LEU A 79 1.59 10.29 4.05
CA LEU A 79 0.59 9.51 3.30
C LEU A 79 -0.07 8.42 4.18
N GLY A 80 0.66 7.88 5.14
CA GLY A 80 0.19 6.84 6.04
C GLY A 80 1.35 5.96 6.49
N SER A 81 1.29 5.46 7.73
CA SER A 81 2.35 4.60 8.26
C SER A 81 2.09 3.14 7.88
N TYR A 82 2.18 2.81 6.60
CA TYR A 82 2.03 1.44 6.10
C TYR A 82 3.35 0.97 5.50
N GLY A 83 4.24 0.60 6.40
CA GLY A 83 5.46 -0.12 6.08
C GLY A 83 5.84 -0.94 7.30
N THR A 84 6.13 -2.22 7.09
CA THR A 84 6.59 -3.09 8.17
C THR A 84 8.08 -2.84 8.35
N ARG A 85 8.51 -2.50 9.58
CA ARG A 85 9.93 -2.33 9.90
C ARG A 85 10.66 -3.63 9.51
N GLY A 86 11.61 -3.53 8.57
CA GLY A 86 12.38 -4.67 8.07
C GLY A 86 11.86 -5.31 6.77
N VAL A 87 10.66 -4.96 6.29
CA VAL A 87 10.10 -5.48 5.02
C VAL A 87 10.05 -4.40 3.94
N GLY A 88 9.66 -3.17 4.30
CA GLY A 88 9.49 -2.07 3.35
C GLY A 88 8.03 -1.64 3.20
N TYR A 89 7.73 -0.96 2.10
CA TYR A 89 6.41 -0.44 1.77
C TYR A 89 5.81 -1.28 0.65
N GLU A 90 4.52 -1.59 0.73
CA GLU A 90 3.82 -2.27 -0.37
C GLU A 90 3.65 -1.34 -1.57
N VAL A 91 4.04 -1.82 -2.76
CA VAL A 91 4.04 -1.02 -3.99
C VAL A 91 2.61 -0.63 -4.37
N ASP A 92 1.69 -1.59 -4.43
CA ASP A 92 0.28 -1.37 -4.79
C ASP A 92 -0.43 -0.42 -3.83
N TYR A 93 -0.12 -0.55 -2.53
CA TYR A 93 -0.66 0.34 -1.51
C TYR A 93 -0.17 1.78 -1.73
N LEU A 94 1.14 1.97 -1.94
CA LEU A 94 1.70 3.29 -2.19
C LEU A 94 1.14 3.92 -3.46
N VAL A 95 1.03 3.17 -4.55
CA VAL A 95 0.40 3.61 -5.81
C VAL A 95 -1.02 4.10 -5.57
N THR A 96 -1.82 3.32 -4.83
CA THR A 96 -3.21 3.65 -4.51
C THR A 96 -3.30 4.90 -3.64
N GLN A 97 -2.50 5.01 -2.57
CA GLN A 97 -2.52 6.19 -1.69
C GLN A 97 -2.06 7.45 -2.41
N ILE A 98 -1.00 7.36 -3.21
CA ILE A 98 -0.50 8.49 -3.99
C ILE A 98 -1.55 8.94 -5.00
N SER A 99 -2.19 8.00 -5.70
CA SER A 99 -3.26 8.31 -6.65
C SER A 99 -4.46 9.00 -5.99
N ARG A 100 -4.84 8.56 -4.78
CA ARG A 100 -5.88 9.22 -3.98
C ARG A 100 -5.50 10.64 -3.58
N VAL A 101 -4.27 10.86 -3.12
CA VAL A 101 -3.80 12.20 -2.71
C VAL A 101 -3.66 13.14 -3.90
N LEU A 102 -3.30 12.63 -5.07
CA LEU A 102 -3.28 13.38 -6.33
C LEU A 102 -4.67 13.62 -6.92
N GLY A 103 -5.74 13.05 -6.36
CA GLY A 103 -7.09 13.13 -6.91
C GLY A 103 -7.26 12.39 -8.25
N LEU A 104 -6.35 11.46 -8.57
CA LEU A 104 -6.44 10.61 -9.78
C LEU A 104 -7.46 9.49 -9.62
N THR A 105 -7.78 9.12 -8.38
CA THR A 105 -8.91 8.23 -8.06
C THR A 105 -10.16 9.10 -7.87
N GLN A 106 -10.81 9.47 -8.97
CA GLN A 106 -12.20 9.94 -8.92
C GLN A 106 -13.10 8.70 -8.80
N ASP A 107 -13.63 8.48 -7.60
CA ASP A 107 -14.87 7.71 -7.41
C ASP A 107 -15.98 8.47 -8.18
N TRP A 108 -16.53 7.84 -9.21
CA TRP A 108 -17.79 8.24 -9.86
C TRP A 108 -18.83 7.16 -9.63
#